data_AF-A0A9D8JXQ4-F1
#
_entry.id   AF-A0A9D8JXQ4-F1
#
_cell.length_a   1.000
_cell.length_b   1.000
_cell.length_c   1.000
_cell.angle_alpha   90.00
_cell.angle_beta   90.00
_cell.angle_gamma   90.00
#
_symmetry.space_group_name_H-M   'P 1'
#
loop_
_entity.id
_entity.type
_entity.pdbx_description
1 polymer ?
#
loop_
_entity_poly.entity_id
_entity_poly.type
_entity_poly.pdbx_seq_one_letter_code
_entity_poly.pdbx_strand_id
1 'polypeptide(L)' 'MKPIVHGLEAKYGERIQFTYLDIDDPNTSELKRALGYRVQPHLFLLDGNGGVIQQWLGFVAEEEFVAAFEGVLK' A
#
# COMPACT_ATOMS: atom_id res chain seq x y z
N MET A 1 -2.63 -4.81 -11.88
CA MET A 1 -2.03 -4.73 -10.53
C MET A 1 -2.56 -5.77 -9.55
N LYS A 2 -3.86 -6.12 -9.56
CA LYS A 2 -4.41 -7.23 -8.75
C LYS A 2 -3.51 -8.48 -8.65
N PRO A 3 -2.94 -9.06 -9.73
CA PRO A 3 -2.17 -10.31 -9.60
C PRO A 3 -0.86 -10.17 -8.81
N ILE A 4 -0.18 -9.02 -8.88
CA ILE A 4 1.09 -8.79 -8.17
C ILE A 4 0.84 -8.61 -6.67
N VAL A 5 -0.18 -7.83 -6.30
CA VAL A 5 -0.47 -7.58 -4.88
C VAL A 5 -0.94 -8.85 -4.15
N HIS A 6 -1.70 -9.73 -4.81
CA HIS A 6 -2.07 -11.02 -4.20
C HIS A 6 -0.84 -11.93 -3.97
N GLY A 7 0.16 -11.90 -4.85
CA GLY A 7 1.42 -12.63 -4.65
C GLY A 7 2.19 -12.12 -3.43
N LEU A 8 2.24 -10.79 -3.28
CA LEU A 8 2.84 -10.13 -2.12
C LEU A 8 2.07 -10.42 -0.82
N GLU A 9 0.74 -10.41 -0.86
CA GLU A 9 -0.12 -10.78 0.26
C GLU A 9 0.13 -12.21 0.72
N ALA A 10 0.24 -13.15 -0.22
CA ALA A 10 0.54 -14.54 0.11
C ALA A 10 1.91 -14.70 0.81
N LYS A 11 2.90 -13.86 0.45
CA LYS A 11 4.27 -13.95 0.99
C LYS A 11 4.47 -13.16 2.29
N TYR A 12 3.77 -12.03 2.44
CA TYR A 12 3.99 -11.08 3.54
C TYR A 12 2.79 -10.88 4.44
N GLY A 13 1.62 -11.47 4.16
CA GLY A 13 0.37 -11.23 4.89
C GLY A 13 0.41 -11.55 6.39
N GLU A 14 1.35 -12.38 6.84
CA GLU A 14 1.57 -12.62 8.29
C GLU A 14 2.34 -11.48 8.99
N ARG A 15 3.03 -10.64 8.22
CA ARG A 15 3.94 -9.58 8.72
C ARG A 15 3.52 -8.18 8.30
N ILE A 16 2.80 -8.06 7.19
CA ILE A 16 2.33 -6.80 6.59
C ILE A 16 0.83 -6.92 6.37
N GLN A 17 0.09 -5.95 6.88
CA GLN A 17 -1.33 -5.84 6.63
C GLN A 17 -1.58 -5.12 5.29
N PHE A 18 -2.29 -5.80 4.39
CA PHE A 18 -2.72 -5.21 3.14
C PHE A 18 -4.15 -4.70 3.30
N THR A 19 -4.35 -3.41 2.98
CA THR A 19 -5.66 -2.74 3.08
C THR A 19 -5.97 -2.08 1.76
N TYR A 20 -7.13 -2.41 1.18
CA TYR A 20 -7.62 -1.81 -0.04
C TYR A 20 -8.66 -0.75 0.29
N LEU A 21 -8.41 0.49 -0.13
CA LEU A 21 -9.37 1.58 -0.01
C LEU A 21 -10.12 1.73 -1.33
N ASP A 22 -11.44 1.55 -1.27
CA ASP A 22 -12.32 1.89 -2.38
C ASP A 22 -12.48 3.41 -2.46
N ILE A 23 -12.17 4.01 -3.63
CA ILE A 23 -12.24 5.44 -3.85
C ILE A 23 -13.67 5.96 -3.96
N ASP A 24 -14.62 5.11 -4.33
CA ASP A 24 -16.03 5.47 -4.47
C ASP A 24 -16.79 5.26 -3.15
N ASP A 25 -16.19 4.57 -2.17
CA ASP A 25 -16.77 4.43 -0.83
C ASP A 25 -16.65 5.74 -0.03
N PRO A 26 -17.77 6.33 0.45
CA PRO A 26 -17.72 7.53 1.27
C PRO A 26 -17.02 7.31 2.61
N ASN A 27 -16.98 6.10 3.15
CA ASN A 27 -16.33 5.78 4.43
C ASN A 27 -14.80 5.87 4.36
N THR A 28 -14.21 5.79 3.16
CA THR A 28 -12.75 5.95 2.98
C THR A 28 -12.35 7.41 2.81
N SER A 29 -13.30 8.36 2.77
CA SER A 29 -13.06 9.78 2.46
C SER A 29 -12.05 10.45 3.39
N GLU A 30 -12.10 10.15 4.68
CA GLU A 30 -11.15 10.72 5.64
C GLU A 30 -9.74 10.18 5.43
N LEU A 31 -9.60 8.87 5.20
CA LEU A 31 -8.32 8.23 4.91
C LEU A 31 -7.74 8.74 3.59
N LYS A 32 -8.57 8.87 2.55
CA LYS A 32 -8.16 9.44 1.24
C LYS A 32 -7.62 10.86 1.38
N ARG A 33 -8.28 11.67 2.21
CA ARG A 33 -7.86 13.05 2.51
C ARG A 33 -6.56 13.07 3.31
N ALA A 34 -6.45 12.25 4.35
CA ALA A 34 -5.26 12.17 5.20
C ALA A 34 -4.02 11.68 4.44
N LEU A 35 -4.19 10.69 3.56
CA LEU A 35 -3.12 10.14 2.72
C LEU A 35 -2.86 10.97 1.45
N GLY A 36 -3.68 11.98 1.16
CA GLY A 36 -3.47 12.89 0.04
C GLY A 36 -3.61 12.23 -1.34
N TYR A 37 -4.61 11.38 -1.53
CA TYR A 37 -4.89 10.74 -2.83
C TYR A 37 -5.08 11.80 -3.94
N ARG A 38 -4.35 11.65 -5.05
CA ARG A 38 -4.42 12.56 -6.22
C ARG A 38 -4.63 11.85 -7.55
N VAL A 39 -4.12 10.63 -7.68
CA VAL A 39 -4.18 9.81 -8.90
C VAL A 39 -4.43 8.36 -8.51
N GLN A 40 -4.83 7.55 -9.48
CA GLN A 40 -5.01 6.11 -9.29
C GLN A 40 -4.17 5.33 -10.30
N PRO A 41 -3.60 4.17 -9.91
CA PRO A 41 -3.49 3.66 -8.54
C PRO A 41 -2.48 4.46 -7.70
N HIS A 42 -2.76 4.62 -6.40
CA HIS A 42 -1.83 5.21 -5.42
C HIS A 42 -1.70 4.26 -4.24
N LEU A 43 -0.46 3.88 -3.94
CA LEU A 43 -0.10 2.87 -2.95
C LEU A 43 0.74 3.51 -1.86
N PHE A 44 0.53 3.06 -0.63
CA PHE A 44 1.22 3.57 0.54
C PHE A 44 1.73 2.40 1.38
N LEU A 45 2.98 2.48 1.81
CA LEU A 45 3.54 1.67 2.87
C LEU A 45 3.56 2.51 4.14
N LEU A 46 2.85 2.04 5.15
CA LEU A 46 2.73 2.70 6.44
C LEU A 46 3.49 1.94 7.53
N ASP A 47 3.97 2.64 8.55
CA ASP A 47 4.46 2.03 9.78
C ASP A 47 3.29 1.66 10.72
N GLY A 48 3.61 1.01 11.85
CA GLY A 48 2.61 0.61 12.86
C GLY A 48 1.88 1.76 13.55
N ASN A 49 2.32 3.01 13.38
CA ASN A 49 1.67 4.22 13.89
C ASN A 49 0.89 4.97 12.81
N GLY A 50 0.84 4.46 11.58
CA GLY A 50 0.19 5.12 10.44
C GLY A 50 1.04 6.19 9.76
N GLY A 51 2.34 6.28 10.07
CA GLY A 51 3.29 7.14 9.36
C GLY A 51 3.60 6.59 7.97
N VAL A 52 3.61 7.44 6.93
CA VAL A 52 3.96 7.02 5.57
C VAL A 52 5.47 6.80 5.47
N ILE A 53 5.88 5.55 5.29
CA ILE A 53 7.28 5.17 5.02
C ILE A 53 7.61 5.45 3.55
N GLN A 54 6.73 5.00 2.65
CA GLN A 54 6.91 5.12 1.21
C GLN A 54 5.56 5.19 0.49
N GLN A 55 5.53 5.83 -0.67
CA GLN A 55 4.35 5.91 -1.53
C GLN A 55 4.74 5.69 -2.98
N TRP A 56 3.84 5.13 -3.77
CA TRP A 56 4.03 4.92 -5.19
C TRP A 56 2.82 5.35 -6.00
N LEU A 57 3.08 6.06 -7.09
CA LEU A 57 2.08 6.55 -8.03
C LEU A 57 2.11 5.68 -9.29
N GLY A 58 0.96 5.12 -9.66
CA GLY A 58 0.83 4.34 -10.88
C GLY A 58 1.31 2.89 -10.74
N PHE A 59 1.83 2.35 -11.84
CA PHE A 59 2.28 0.96 -11.89
C PHE A 59 3.67 0.82 -11.25
N VAL A 60 3.81 -0.18 -10.39
CA VAL A 60 5.03 -0.48 -9.63
C VAL A 60 5.38 -1.94 -9.85
N ALA A 61 6.66 -2.22 -10.06
CA ALA A 61 7.17 -3.58 -10.22
C ALA A 61 7.14 -4.34 -8.89
N GLU A 62 7.02 -5.67 -8.93
CA GLU A 62 6.97 -6.51 -7.72
C GLU A 62 8.23 -6.35 -6.86
N GLU A 63 9.38 -6.27 -7.53
CA GLU A 63 10.69 -6.17 -6.93
C GLU A 63 10.84 -4.90 -6.08
N GLU A 64 10.18 -3.81 -6.47
CA GLU A 64 10.18 -2.57 -5.69
C GLU A 64 9.42 -2.72 -4.37
N PHE A 65 8.28 -3.42 -4.37
CA PHE A 65 7.56 -3.72 -3.13
C PHE A 65 8.39 -4.64 -2.24
N VAL A 66 8.96 -5.70 -2.80
CA VAL A 66 9.80 -6.64 -2.06
C VAL A 66 10.97 -5.89 -1.39
N ALA A 67 11.67 -5.04 -2.14
CA ALA A 67 12.78 -4.26 -1.59
C ALA A 67 12.33 -3.34 -0.44
N ALA A 68 11.17 -2.69 -0.57
CA ALA A 68 10.64 -1.84 0.50
C ALA A 68 10.22 -2.65 1.73
N PHE A 69 9.54 -3.78 1.54
CA PHE A 69 9.09 -4.65 2.63
C PHE A 69 10.25 -5.25 3.41
N GLU A 70 11.25 -5.81 2.73
CA GLU A 70 12.47 -6.32 3.37
C GLU A 70 13.29 -5.20 4.03
N GLY A 71 13.16 -3.96 3.54
CA GLY A 71 13.76 -2.79 4.17
C GLY A 71 13.19 -2.46 5.55
N VAL A 72 11.89 -2.68 5.75
CA VAL A 72 11.16 -2.35 6.99
C VAL A 72 10.99 -3.52 7.94
N LEU A 73 11.04 -4.76 7.46
CA LEU A 73 10.87 -5.99 8.25
C LEU A 73 12.17 -6.51 8.89
N LYS A 74 13.20 -5.66 9.00
CA LYS A 74 14.49 -6.03 9.59
C LYS A 74 14.43 -6.20 11.11
#